data_AF-A0A6A4Q2K4-F1
#
_entry.id   AF-A0A6A4Q2K4-F1
#
_cell.length_a   1.000
_cell.length_b   1.000
_cell.length_c   1.000
_cell.angle_alpha   90.00
_cell.angle_beta   90.00
_cell.angle_gamma   90.00
#
_symmetry.space_group_name_H-M   'P 1'
#
loop_
_entity.id
_entity.type
_entity.pdbx_description
1 polymer ?
#
loop_
_entity_poly.entity_id
_entity_poly.type
_entity_poly.pdbx_seq_one_letter_code
_entity_poly.pdbx_strand_id
1 'polypeptide(L)'
;MAITPFGITFSTQWGIPPHIFTKSSIMAKVASSSSTQNVTSRTGFMAASSSSFFSGDSLRALYNMGSSPSLHHRRGSMLIVRADADYYSVLGVSKNSSKSEIKSAYRKLARNYHPDVNKEPGAEQKFKDISNAYEVLSDDEKRSIYDTYGEAGLKGSAGMGGMGDFNNPFDLFETLFEGMNSGGRNSRGSRNGAVEGEDEYYSLVLNFKEAVFGVEKEIEIRRLESCGTCNGTGAKPGTKSSRCSTCAGQGRVVSQTRTPLGIFQQTMTCSSCNGTGETSTPCNTCSGDGRVRRTKRISLKVPAGVDSGSRLRVQNEGNAGRRGGPPGDLFVILEVIPDPVLKRDDTNILCTCKVSYIDAILGTTTKVPTVDGMVDLKIPAGTQPGSTLVMARKGVPRLNKSNMRGDQLVRVQVEIPKRLSADERKLIEELADLSKGKTATTSR
;
A
#
# COMPACT_ATOMS: atom_id res chain seq x y z
N MET A 1 47.43 -48.28 -52.65
CA MET A 1 48.38 -49.07 -51.83
C MET A 1 48.77 -48.14 -50.67
N ALA A 2 48.48 -48.41 -49.39
CA ALA A 2 48.70 -49.64 -48.60
C ALA A 2 50.20 -49.97 -48.53
N ILE A 3 50.82 -50.31 -47.38
CA ILE A 3 50.35 -51.15 -46.26
C ILE A 3 50.85 -50.60 -44.88
N THR A 4 50.18 -50.96 -43.77
CA THR A 4 50.63 -50.77 -42.36
C THR A 4 50.97 -52.12 -41.69
N PRO A 5 51.84 -52.14 -40.65
CA PRO A 5 51.39 -52.72 -39.36
C PRO A 5 52.04 -52.14 -38.06
N PHE A 6 51.33 -52.31 -36.93
CA PHE A 6 51.69 -52.55 -35.49
C PHE A 6 53.14 -52.30 -34.98
N GLY A 7 53.43 -51.88 -33.72
CA GLY A 7 52.68 -51.63 -32.46
C GLY A 7 53.71 -51.32 -31.31
N ILE A 8 53.57 -51.53 -29.98
CA ILE A 8 52.52 -51.97 -29.01
C ILE A 8 52.94 -51.47 -27.57
N THR A 9 52.00 -51.16 -26.63
CA THR A 9 52.19 -50.90 -25.16
C THR A 9 53.04 -49.67 -24.73
N PHE A 10 52.91 -49.03 -23.54
CA PHE A 10 52.61 -49.51 -22.16
C PHE A 10 51.53 -48.70 -21.38
N SER A 11 51.40 -48.92 -20.06
CA SER A 11 50.18 -48.76 -19.24
C SER A 11 50.12 -47.59 -18.21
N THR A 12 48.94 -47.42 -17.61
CA THR A 12 48.54 -46.43 -16.58
C THR A 12 49.22 -46.56 -15.21
N GLN A 13 49.27 -45.45 -14.45
CA GLN A 13 49.32 -45.47 -12.97
C GLN A 13 48.45 -44.34 -12.36
N TRP A 14 47.96 -44.52 -11.12
CA TRP A 14 46.96 -43.70 -10.42
C TRP A 14 47.56 -42.75 -9.36
N GLY A 15 46.83 -41.68 -8.96
CA GLY A 15 47.28 -40.73 -7.93
C GLY A 15 46.25 -39.73 -7.38
N ILE A 16 45.29 -40.22 -6.55
CA ILE A 16 44.63 -39.58 -5.38
C ILE A 16 44.47 -38.03 -5.32
N PRO A 17 43.21 -37.56 -5.13
CA PRO A 17 42.87 -36.56 -4.09
C PRO A 17 41.93 -37.14 -2.99
N PRO A 18 41.78 -36.49 -1.82
CA PRO A 18 41.51 -37.17 -0.54
C PRO A 18 40.03 -37.33 -0.11
N HIS A 19 39.86 -37.99 1.04
CA HIS A 19 38.61 -38.55 1.57
C HIS A 19 37.51 -37.55 2.00
N ILE A 20 36.29 -38.04 1.79
CA ILE A 20 35.03 -37.69 2.45
C ILE A 20 35.19 -37.45 3.97
N PHE A 21 34.56 -36.37 4.46
CA PHE A 21 34.19 -36.24 5.88
C PHE A 21 32.69 -35.99 6.03
N THR A 22 31.92 -37.08 6.18
CA THR A 22 30.52 -37.03 6.62
C THR A 22 30.47 -37.08 8.15
N LYS A 23 29.83 -36.10 8.78
CA LYS A 23 29.32 -36.20 10.15
C LYS A 23 27.85 -35.80 10.17
N SER A 24 27.00 -36.73 10.59
CA SER A 24 25.56 -36.54 10.73
C SER A 24 25.16 -36.32 12.19
N SER A 25 23.96 -35.75 12.36
CA SER A 25 23.02 -36.05 13.46
C SER A 25 23.53 -36.03 14.91
N ILE A 26 23.21 -34.95 15.63
CA ILE A 26 22.69 -35.05 17.01
C ILE A 26 21.29 -34.43 17.00
N MET A 27 20.31 -35.15 17.55
CA MET A 27 18.93 -34.66 17.67
C MET A 27 18.70 -33.92 18.98
N ALA A 28 18.20 -32.69 18.92
CA ALA A 28 17.65 -31.98 20.08
C ALA A 28 16.13 -32.21 20.12
N LYS A 29 15.67 -33.08 21.03
CA LYS A 29 14.27 -33.52 21.14
C LYS A 29 13.51 -32.65 22.16
N VAL A 30 13.02 -31.49 21.73
CA VAL A 30 12.12 -30.66 22.55
C VAL A 30 10.75 -31.33 22.61
N ALA A 31 10.30 -31.70 23.81
CA ALA A 31 9.02 -32.37 24.02
C ALA A 31 7.86 -31.37 24.06
N SER A 32 6.74 -31.73 23.43
CA SER A 32 5.44 -31.13 23.69
C SER A 32 4.89 -31.64 25.02
N SER A 33 4.41 -30.74 25.86
CA SER A 33 3.56 -31.07 27.02
C SER A 33 2.38 -30.10 27.09
N SER A 34 1.18 -30.65 27.18
CA SER A 34 -0.08 -29.91 27.27
C SER A 34 -0.81 -30.32 28.54
N SER A 35 -0.84 -29.44 29.54
CA SER A 35 -1.58 -29.65 30.78
C SER A 35 -2.26 -28.36 31.25
N THR A 36 -3.49 -28.17 30.77
CA THR A 36 -4.64 -27.70 31.57
C THR A 36 -4.38 -27.06 32.93
N GLN A 37 -4.72 -25.78 33.09
CA GLN A 37 -5.18 -25.25 34.37
C GLN A 37 -6.44 -24.38 34.17
N ASN A 38 -7.58 -24.87 34.67
CA ASN A 38 -8.73 -24.05 34.99
C ASN A 38 -8.47 -23.39 36.34
N VAL A 39 -8.54 -22.06 36.45
CA VAL A 39 -8.81 -21.38 37.73
C VAL A 39 -9.86 -20.32 37.50
N THR A 40 -10.94 -20.40 38.27
CA THR A 40 -12.06 -19.46 38.25
C THR A 40 -11.77 -18.24 39.11
N SER A 41 -12.47 -17.15 38.77
CA SER A 41 -12.72 -15.95 39.58
C SER A 41 -12.51 -16.09 41.09
N ARG A 42 -11.77 -15.13 41.68
CA ARG A 42 -12.14 -14.64 43.02
C ARG A 42 -11.82 -13.16 43.21
N THR A 43 -12.83 -12.42 43.64
CA THR A 43 -12.71 -11.05 44.12
C THR A 43 -12.08 -11.03 45.52
N GLY A 44 -11.30 -9.98 45.81
CA GLY A 44 -10.72 -9.71 47.12
C GLY A 44 -10.60 -8.20 47.31
N PHE A 45 -11.38 -7.65 48.24
CA PHE A 45 -11.41 -6.22 48.55
C PHE A 45 -10.42 -5.86 49.67
N MET A 46 -10.27 -4.55 49.90
CA MET A 46 -9.55 -3.90 51.00
C MET A 46 -8.01 -3.88 50.85
N ALA A 47 -7.29 -2.83 51.26
CA ALA A 47 -7.71 -1.58 51.91
C ALA A 47 -7.01 -0.36 51.29
N ALA A 48 -7.56 0.84 51.52
CA ALA A 48 -6.94 2.11 51.14
C ALA A 48 -6.70 2.98 52.37
N SER A 49 -5.59 3.72 52.38
CA SER A 49 -5.29 4.74 53.39
C SER A 49 -4.82 6.03 52.73
N SER A 50 -5.65 7.07 52.82
CA SER A 50 -5.29 8.49 53.07
C SER A 50 -3.89 8.96 52.61
N SER A 51 -3.77 9.69 51.49
CA SER A 51 -3.89 11.17 51.38
C SER A 51 -2.57 11.93 51.75
N SER A 52 -2.28 13.17 51.34
CA SER A 52 -3.16 14.28 50.94
C SER A 52 -2.42 15.40 50.16
N PHE A 53 -3.13 16.14 49.28
CA PHE A 53 -2.83 17.50 48.75
C PHE A 53 -1.55 17.69 47.90
N PHE A 54 -1.45 18.62 46.92
CA PHE A 54 -2.09 19.94 46.73
C PHE A 54 -3.08 20.06 45.55
N SER A 55 -3.63 21.27 45.35
CA SER A 55 -4.89 21.58 44.64
C SER A 55 -4.72 22.32 43.30
N GLY A 56 -5.80 22.38 42.51
CA GLY A 56 -5.95 23.26 41.35
C GLY A 56 -7.42 23.39 40.91
N ASP A 57 -7.99 24.58 41.06
CA ASP A 57 -9.32 25.10 40.68
C ASP A 57 -9.88 24.76 39.28
N SER A 58 -11.17 24.90 38.93
CA SER A 58 -12.47 25.09 39.66
C SER A 58 -13.60 24.82 38.61
N LEU A 59 -14.87 24.51 38.92
CA LEU A 59 -15.92 25.45 39.37
C LEU A 59 -17.22 24.76 39.82
N ARG A 60 -18.01 25.51 40.59
CA ARG A 60 -19.41 25.30 41.08
C ARG A 60 -20.40 26.12 40.19
N ALA A 61 -21.74 26.08 40.25
CA ALA A 61 -22.74 25.26 40.98
C ALA A 61 -24.20 25.49 40.48
N LEU A 62 -25.06 24.47 40.69
CA LEU A 62 -26.45 24.48 41.24
C LEU A 62 -27.58 25.44 40.76
N TYR A 63 -28.67 24.81 40.29
CA TYR A 63 -30.09 24.89 40.72
C TYR A 63 -30.72 26.12 41.43
N ASN A 64 -31.91 26.53 40.94
CA ASN A 64 -33.15 26.67 41.74
C ASN A 64 -34.39 26.55 40.80
N MET A 65 -35.46 25.82 41.13
CA MET A 65 -36.73 26.29 41.75
C MET A 65 -37.32 27.58 41.12
N GLY A 66 -38.57 27.66 40.65
CA GLY A 66 -39.67 26.68 40.50
C GLY A 66 -41.07 27.35 40.55
N SER A 67 -42.11 26.81 39.90
CA SER A 67 -43.55 27.18 40.12
C SER A 67 -44.54 26.33 39.28
N SER A 68 -45.80 26.24 39.71
CA SER A 68 -46.91 25.58 38.99
C SER A 68 -48.30 26.05 39.48
N PRO A 69 -49.28 26.30 38.60
CA PRO A 69 -50.71 26.37 38.93
C PRO A 69 -51.58 25.34 38.18
N SER A 70 -52.85 25.19 38.58
CA SER A 70 -53.66 23.99 38.32
C SER A 70 -54.82 24.14 37.32
N LEU A 71 -55.07 23.04 36.59
CA LEU A 71 -56.36 22.49 36.10
C LEU A 71 -57.50 23.44 35.66
N HIS A 72 -57.82 23.36 34.36
CA HIS A 72 -59.20 23.47 33.85
C HIS A 72 -59.58 22.24 33.00
N HIS A 73 -60.87 22.10 32.63
CA HIS A 73 -61.49 20.78 32.39
C HIS A 73 -62.27 20.70 31.05
N ARG A 74 -62.15 19.55 30.34
CA ARG A 74 -62.77 19.21 29.03
C ARG A 74 -62.19 20.02 27.85
N ARG A 75 -62.06 19.50 26.62
CA ARG A 75 -62.93 18.54 25.88
C ARG A 75 -62.13 17.78 24.80
N GLY A 76 -62.55 16.54 24.51
CA GLY A 76 -62.08 15.60 23.45
C GLY A 76 -60.89 15.95 22.56
N SER A 77 -59.76 15.25 22.74
CA SER A 77 -58.68 15.17 21.77
C SER A 77 -59.10 14.31 20.57
N MET A 78 -59.29 14.94 19.40
CA MET A 78 -59.52 14.22 18.15
C MET A 78 -58.23 13.50 17.74
N LEU A 79 -58.29 12.18 17.56
CA LEU A 79 -57.14 11.35 17.21
C LEU A 79 -56.80 11.52 15.73
N ILE A 80 -56.01 12.54 15.40
CA ILE A 80 -55.44 12.71 14.05
C ILE A 80 -54.35 11.65 13.89
N VAL A 81 -54.75 10.50 13.34
CA VAL A 81 -53.83 9.47 12.86
C VAL A 81 -53.02 10.08 11.71
N ARG A 82 -51.75 10.38 11.96
CA ARG A 82 -50.78 10.55 10.87
C ARG A 82 -50.45 9.15 10.37
N ALA A 83 -50.85 8.85 9.14
CA ALA A 83 -50.27 7.74 8.39
C ALA A 83 -48.78 8.03 8.13
N ASP A 84 -47.96 6.99 8.02
CA ASP A 84 -46.62 7.11 7.46
C ASP A 84 -46.70 7.67 6.03
N ALA A 85 -45.70 8.48 5.65
CA ALA A 85 -45.81 9.35 4.49
C ALA A 85 -45.69 8.60 3.16
N ASP A 86 -46.79 8.50 2.39
CA ASP A 86 -46.78 7.96 1.03
C ASP A 86 -45.67 8.60 0.18
N TYR A 87 -44.93 7.81 -0.59
CA TYR A 87 -43.84 8.31 -1.46
C TYR A 87 -44.32 9.36 -2.47
N TYR A 88 -45.58 9.27 -2.90
CA TYR A 88 -46.25 10.29 -3.72
C TYR A 88 -46.40 11.63 -2.98
N SER A 89 -46.73 11.59 -1.68
CA SER A 89 -46.82 12.78 -0.82
C SER A 89 -45.44 13.39 -0.54
N VAL A 90 -44.41 12.55 -0.32
CA VAL A 90 -43.01 12.97 -0.10
C VAL A 90 -42.44 13.69 -1.33
N LEU A 91 -42.76 13.24 -2.54
CA LEU A 91 -42.38 13.92 -3.78
C LEU A 91 -43.34 15.05 -4.20
N GLY A 92 -44.50 15.19 -3.56
CA GLY A 92 -45.51 16.20 -3.90
C GLY A 92 -46.16 15.98 -5.28
N VAL A 93 -46.38 14.72 -5.68
CA VAL A 93 -46.92 14.32 -6.99
C VAL A 93 -48.13 13.39 -6.86
N SER A 94 -48.92 13.25 -7.93
CA SER A 94 -50.11 12.39 -7.93
C SER A 94 -49.75 10.90 -8.07
N LYS A 95 -50.58 9.99 -7.53
CA LYS A 95 -50.46 8.54 -7.82
C LYS A 95 -50.52 8.23 -9.32
N ASN A 96 -51.16 9.11 -10.10
CA ASN A 96 -51.27 9.01 -11.57
C ASN A 96 -50.18 9.77 -12.34
N SER A 97 -49.20 10.40 -11.67
CA SER A 97 -48.18 11.23 -12.34
C SER A 97 -47.24 10.41 -13.24
N SER A 98 -46.83 11.02 -14.36
CA SER A 98 -45.86 10.44 -15.30
C SER A 98 -44.45 10.37 -14.74
N LYS A 99 -43.60 9.49 -15.30
CA LYS A 99 -42.16 9.42 -14.93
C LYS A 99 -41.44 10.77 -15.12
N SER A 100 -41.83 11.55 -16.13
CA SER A 100 -41.32 12.90 -16.38
C SER A 100 -41.66 13.87 -15.26
N GLU A 101 -42.89 13.85 -14.75
CA GLU A 101 -43.29 14.67 -13.60
C GLU A 101 -42.52 14.28 -12.34
N ILE A 102 -42.50 12.98 -12.00
CA ILE A 102 -41.80 12.42 -10.84
C ILE A 102 -40.32 12.82 -10.84
N LYS A 103 -39.65 12.65 -11.99
CA LYS A 103 -38.25 13.07 -12.20
C LYS A 103 -38.05 14.58 -12.14
N SER A 104 -39.05 15.38 -12.52
CA SER A 104 -39.01 16.84 -12.40
C SER A 104 -39.20 17.32 -10.96
N ALA A 105 -40.05 16.65 -10.17
CA ALA A 105 -40.32 16.95 -8.77
C ALA A 105 -39.10 16.62 -7.91
N TYR A 106 -38.55 15.41 -8.06
CA TYR A 106 -37.27 15.02 -7.43
C TYR A 106 -36.16 16.04 -7.73
N ARG A 107 -35.97 16.44 -9.00
CA ARG A 107 -34.98 17.47 -9.40
C ARG A 107 -35.24 18.89 -8.87
N LYS A 108 -36.41 19.18 -8.31
CA LYS A 108 -36.68 20.43 -7.57
C LYS A 108 -36.34 20.22 -6.09
N LEU A 109 -36.92 19.20 -5.47
CA LEU A 109 -36.77 18.91 -4.05
C LEU A 109 -35.31 18.59 -3.65
N ALA A 110 -34.61 17.76 -4.43
CA ALA A 110 -33.22 17.38 -4.17
C ALA A 110 -32.23 18.56 -4.25
N ARG A 111 -32.56 19.66 -4.96
CA ARG A 111 -31.76 20.91 -4.92
C ARG A 111 -32.09 21.80 -3.73
N ASN A 112 -33.35 21.79 -3.27
CA ASN A 112 -33.80 22.59 -2.13
C ASN A 112 -33.40 21.98 -0.77
N TYR A 113 -33.10 20.67 -0.74
CA TYR A 113 -32.67 19.93 0.45
C TYR A 113 -31.28 19.30 0.32
N HIS A 114 -30.45 19.74 -0.64
CA HIS A 114 -29.07 19.28 -0.74
C HIS A 114 -28.26 19.75 0.48
N PRO A 115 -27.43 18.91 1.12
CA PRO A 115 -26.72 19.27 2.36
C PRO A 115 -25.77 20.48 2.22
N ASP A 116 -25.23 20.71 1.02
CA ASP A 116 -24.39 21.90 0.74
C ASP A 116 -25.20 23.20 0.66
N VAL A 117 -26.48 23.10 0.26
CA VAL A 117 -27.37 24.23 -0.05
C VAL A 117 -28.29 24.57 1.12
N ASN A 118 -28.74 23.56 1.86
CA ASN A 118 -29.65 23.70 2.99
C ASN A 118 -29.08 23.00 4.23
N LYS A 119 -28.90 23.77 5.31
CA LYS A 119 -28.27 23.34 6.57
C LYS A 119 -29.23 23.37 7.76
N GLU A 120 -30.54 23.39 7.50
CA GLU A 120 -31.56 23.33 8.55
C GLU A 120 -31.58 21.95 9.23
N PRO A 121 -31.80 21.87 10.56
CA PRO A 121 -31.94 20.60 11.26
C PRO A 121 -33.17 19.84 10.73
N GLY A 122 -32.92 18.65 10.15
CA GLY A 122 -33.94 17.82 9.50
C GLY A 122 -34.01 17.93 7.98
N ALA A 123 -33.21 18.80 7.33
CA ALA A 123 -33.09 18.81 5.86
C ALA A 123 -32.53 17.48 5.31
N GLU A 124 -31.54 16.91 5.99
CA GLU A 124 -30.91 15.63 5.63
C GLU A 124 -31.89 14.44 5.67
N GLN A 125 -32.80 14.41 6.65
CA GLN A 125 -33.83 13.37 6.75
C GLN A 125 -34.79 13.45 5.56
N LYS A 126 -35.34 14.65 5.31
CA LYS A 126 -36.20 14.89 4.13
C LYS A 126 -35.50 14.52 2.83
N PHE A 127 -34.20 14.81 2.68
CA PHE A 127 -33.42 14.46 1.49
C PHE A 127 -33.33 12.93 1.29
N LYS A 128 -33.16 12.15 2.38
CA LYS A 128 -33.20 10.68 2.34
C LYS A 128 -34.59 10.19 1.94
N ASP A 129 -35.65 10.72 2.55
CA ASP A 129 -37.04 10.35 2.23
C ASP A 129 -37.37 10.62 0.75
N ILE A 130 -36.99 11.80 0.25
CA ILE A 130 -37.13 12.22 -1.16
C ILE A 130 -36.37 11.29 -2.11
N SER A 131 -35.18 10.82 -1.71
CA SER A 131 -34.35 9.90 -2.50
C SER A 131 -34.97 8.50 -2.58
N ASN A 132 -35.39 7.95 -1.42
CA ASN A 132 -36.07 6.66 -1.33
C ASN A 132 -37.37 6.65 -2.15
N ALA A 133 -38.18 7.70 -2.02
CA ALA A 133 -39.42 7.87 -2.78
C ALA A 133 -39.18 7.93 -4.30
N TYR A 134 -38.10 8.58 -4.75
CA TYR A 134 -37.76 8.62 -6.18
C TYR A 134 -37.21 7.27 -6.69
N GLU A 135 -36.44 6.52 -5.91
CA GLU A 135 -35.98 5.19 -6.32
C GLU A 135 -37.16 4.25 -6.60
N VAL A 136 -38.13 4.19 -5.69
CA VAL A 136 -39.33 3.34 -5.82
C VAL A 136 -40.23 3.78 -6.96
N LEU A 137 -40.43 5.09 -7.15
CA LEU A 137 -41.41 5.62 -8.12
C LEU A 137 -40.86 5.89 -9.53
N SER A 138 -39.55 5.74 -9.76
CA SER A 138 -38.94 5.92 -11.08
C SER A 138 -38.86 4.63 -11.92
N ASP A 139 -38.87 3.48 -11.25
CA ASP A 139 -38.91 2.13 -11.81
C ASP A 139 -40.36 1.62 -11.90
N ASP A 140 -40.76 0.99 -13.02
CA ASP A 140 -42.14 0.51 -13.18
C ASP A 140 -42.43 -0.72 -12.31
N GLU A 141 -41.45 -1.60 -12.12
CA GLU A 141 -41.62 -2.83 -11.36
C GLU A 141 -41.76 -2.49 -9.87
N LYS A 142 -40.83 -1.70 -9.32
CA LYS A 142 -40.90 -1.22 -7.93
C LYS A 142 -42.16 -0.38 -7.67
N ARG A 143 -42.54 0.50 -8.59
CA ARG A 143 -43.78 1.29 -8.50
C ARG A 143 -45.01 0.39 -8.48
N SER A 144 -45.10 -0.62 -9.34
CA SER A 144 -46.25 -1.54 -9.38
C SER A 144 -46.39 -2.37 -8.09
N ILE A 145 -45.27 -2.80 -7.51
CA ILE A 145 -45.23 -3.52 -6.22
C ILE A 145 -45.70 -2.59 -5.10
N TYR A 146 -45.16 -1.37 -5.03
CA TYR A 146 -45.58 -0.37 -4.04
C TYR A 146 -47.05 0.05 -4.19
N ASP A 147 -47.52 0.26 -5.42
CA ASP A 147 -48.90 0.67 -5.71
C ASP A 147 -49.93 -0.40 -5.33
N THR A 148 -49.51 -1.67 -5.25
CA THR A 148 -50.33 -2.86 -4.95
C THR A 148 -50.23 -3.31 -3.48
N TYR A 149 -49.03 -3.25 -2.87
CA TYR A 149 -48.73 -3.84 -1.56
C TYR A 149 -48.14 -2.84 -0.54
N GLY A 150 -47.99 -1.57 -0.91
CA GLY A 150 -47.35 -0.55 -0.09
C GLY A 150 -45.87 -0.84 0.22
N GLU A 151 -45.34 -0.18 1.24
CA GLU A 151 -43.93 -0.35 1.65
C GLU A 151 -43.60 -1.77 2.13
N ALA A 152 -44.60 -2.48 2.67
CA ALA A 152 -44.46 -3.87 3.11
C ALA A 152 -44.06 -4.82 1.96
N GLY A 153 -44.57 -4.58 0.74
CA GLY A 153 -44.22 -5.36 -0.45
C GLY A 153 -42.74 -5.20 -0.86
N LEU A 154 -42.15 -4.02 -0.64
CA LEU A 154 -40.75 -3.75 -0.96
C LEU A 154 -39.81 -4.47 0.02
N LYS A 155 -40.12 -4.42 1.33
CA LYS A 155 -39.35 -5.11 2.38
C LYS A 155 -39.39 -6.63 2.25
N GLY A 156 -40.46 -7.20 1.69
CA GLY A 156 -40.57 -8.64 1.43
C GLY A 156 -39.59 -9.20 0.39
N SER A 157 -39.03 -8.36 -0.49
CA SER A 157 -38.17 -8.82 -1.59
C SER A 157 -36.69 -9.05 -1.22
N ALA A 158 -36.29 -8.73 0.02
CA ALA A 158 -34.90 -8.83 0.49
C ALA A 158 -34.61 -10.09 1.35
N GLY A 159 -35.46 -11.12 1.25
CA GLY A 159 -35.59 -12.19 2.25
C GLY A 159 -34.84 -13.51 2.00
N MET A 160 -33.60 -13.53 1.48
CA MET A 160 -32.81 -14.78 1.39
C MET A 160 -31.28 -14.60 1.37
N GLY A 161 -30.66 -14.49 2.56
CA GLY A 161 -29.23 -14.80 2.73
C GLY A 161 -28.45 -13.90 3.70
N GLY A 162 -27.70 -14.52 4.62
CA GLY A 162 -26.59 -13.89 5.33
C GLY A 162 -26.95 -13.10 6.60
N MET A 163 -26.83 -13.75 7.77
CA MET A 163 -26.74 -13.06 9.04
C MET A 163 -25.37 -12.37 9.15
N GLY A 164 -25.33 -11.04 9.25
CA GLY A 164 -24.10 -10.26 9.40
C GLY A 164 -24.39 -8.90 10.03
N ASP A 165 -23.56 -8.50 10.99
CA ASP A 165 -23.74 -7.28 11.78
C ASP A 165 -23.05 -6.09 11.09
N PHE A 166 -23.82 -5.25 10.40
CA PHE A 166 -23.32 -4.16 9.57
C PHE A 166 -23.96 -2.82 9.95
N ASN A 167 -23.16 -1.96 10.61
CA ASN A 167 -23.59 -0.65 11.11
C ASN A 167 -23.61 0.47 10.04
N ASN A 168 -23.67 0.15 8.75
CA ASN A 168 -23.62 1.15 7.68
C ASN A 168 -24.43 0.75 6.42
N PRO A 169 -25.61 1.36 6.14
CA PRO A 169 -26.45 0.99 5.00
C PRO A 169 -25.85 1.29 3.61
N PHE A 170 -24.87 2.19 3.51
CA PHE A 170 -24.26 2.55 2.22
C PHE A 170 -23.39 1.43 1.63
N ASP A 171 -22.58 0.75 2.45
CA ASP A 171 -21.74 -0.39 2.01
C ASP A 171 -22.59 -1.56 1.46
N LEU A 172 -23.76 -1.79 2.07
CA LEU A 172 -24.72 -2.79 1.59
C LEU A 172 -25.34 -2.38 0.24
N PHE A 173 -25.53 -1.08 -0.01
CA PHE A 173 -26.08 -0.61 -1.28
C PHE A 173 -25.04 -0.67 -2.41
N GLU A 174 -23.78 -0.28 -2.17
CA GLU A 174 -22.74 -0.43 -3.21
C GLU A 174 -22.50 -1.91 -3.56
N THR A 175 -22.32 -2.78 -2.56
CA THR A 175 -22.07 -4.21 -2.81
C THR A 175 -23.25 -4.93 -3.48
N LEU A 176 -24.50 -4.52 -3.21
CA LEU A 176 -25.68 -5.07 -3.89
C LEU A 176 -25.90 -4.48 -5.29
N PHE A 177 -25.66 -3.19 -5.48
CA PHE A 177 -25.93 -2.50 -6.75
C PHE A 177 -24.84 -2.72 -7.79
N GLU A 178 -23.57 -2.80 -7.39
CA GLU A 178 -22.47 -3.27 -8.25
C GLU A 178 -22.66 -4.75 -8.63
N GLY A 179 -23.22 -5.55 -7.73
CA GLY A 179 -23.57 -6.96 -7.96
C GLY A 179 -24.78 -7.20 -8.88
N MET A 180 -25.69 -6.23 -9.06
CA MET A 180 -26.99 -6.48 -9.70
C MET A 180 -27.37 -5.52 -10.85
N ASN A 181 -26.85 -4.29 -10.91
CA ASN A 181 -27.04 -3.39 -12.05
C ASN A 181 -25.97 -3.55 -13.15
N SER A 182 -24.93 -4.37 -12.88
CA SER A 182 -24.09 -4.96 -13.92
C SER A 182 -24.87 -6.09 -14.60
N GLY A 183 -25.56 -5.78 -15.70
CA GLY A 183 -26.38 -6.74 -16.44
C GLY A 183 -25.61 -8.02 -16.78
N GLY A 184 -26.03 -9.15 -16.20
CA GLY A 184 -25.25 -10.38 -16.01
C GLY A 184 -24.86 -11.20 -17.25
N ARG A 185 -24.26 -10.58 -18.26
CA ARG A 185 -23.58 -11.22 -19.40
C ARG A 185 -22.08 -11.45 -19.17
N ASN A 186 -21.47 -10.77 -18.20
CA ASN A 186 -20.07 -10.97 -17.82
C ASN A 186 -19.96 -11.88 -16.57
N SER A 187 -18.93 -12.74 -16.55
CA SER A 187 -18.57 -13.64 -15.43
C SER A 187 -19.30 -15.00 -15.26
N ARG A 188 -19.83 -15.57 -16.36
CA ARG A 188 -19.76 -17.04 -16.59
C ARG A 188 -19.00 -17.43 -17.85
N GLY A 189 -18.24 -16.48 -18.42
CA GLY A 189 -17.22 -16.76 -19.42
C GLY A 189 -16.20 -17.76 -18.87
N SER A 190 -15.75 -18.68 -19.74
CA SER A 190 -14.81 -19.73 -19.36
C SER A 190 -13.52 -19.13 -18.77
N ARG A 191 -13.01 -19.66 -17.65
CA ARG A 191 -11.68 -19.29 -17.07
C ARG A 191 -10.54 -19.86 -17.92
N ASN A 192 -10.68 -19.76 -19.24
CA ASN A 192 -9.86 -20.44 -20.23
C ASN A 192 -9.05 -19.49 -21.13
N GLY A 193 -9.50 -18.23 -21.25
CA GLY A 193 -8.83 -17.23 -22.06
C GLY A 193 -7.41 -16.90 -21.58
N ALA A 194 -6.81 -15.96 -22.30
CA ALA A 194 -5.55 -15.32 -21.93
C ALA A 194 -5.57 -14.85 -20.46
N VAL A 195 -4.52 -15.17 -19.72
CA VAL A 195 -4.32 -14.70 -18.34
C VAL A 195 -3.07 -13.84 -18.33
N GLU A 196 -3.16 -12.65 -17.76
CA GLU A 196 -2.04 -11.72 -17.57
C GLU A 196 -0.89 -12.36 -16.77
N GLY A 197 0.31 -11.82 -16.98
CA GLY A 197 1.51 -12.27 -16.32
C GLY A 197 1.59 -11.86 -14.85
N GLU A 198 2.38 -12.61 -14.10
CA GLU A 198 2.67 -12.32 -12.69
C GLU A 198 3.80 -11.27 -12.62
N ASP A 199 3.55 -10.13 -11.96
CA ASP A 199 4.55 -9.05 -11.78
C ASP A 199 5.83 -9.57 -11.11
N GLU A 200 6.98 -9.06 -11.54
CA GLU A 200 8.30 -9.41 -10.98
C GLU A 200 8.85 -8.24 -10.14
N TYR A 201 9.51 -8.54 -9.03
CA TYR A 201 10.13 -7.53 -8.15
C TYR A 201 11.64 -7.69 -8.10
N TYR A 202 12.38 -6.60 -8.23
CA TYR A 202 13.84 -6.59 -8.17
C TYR A 202 14.34 -5.47 -7.27
N SER A 203 15.16 -5.78 -6.27
CA SER A 203 15.86 -4.74 -5.49
C SER A 203 17.14 -4.33 -6.21
N LEU A 204 17.23 -3.03 -6.57
CA LEU A 204 18.41 -2.42 -7.15
C LEU A 204 19.09 -1.54 -6.11
N VAL A 205 20.23 -2.01 -5.61
CA VAL A 205 21.07 -1.26 -4.67
C VAL A 205 21.86 -0.17 -5.41
N LEU A 206 21.80 1.04 -4.90
CA LEU A 206 22.45 2.24 -5.42
C LEU A 206 23.34 2.89 -4.36
N ASN A 207 24.49 3.42 -4.75
CA ASN A 207 25.28 4.30 -3.91
C ASN A 207 24.61 5.68 -3.82
N PHE A 208 24.76 6.40 -2.71
CA PHE A 208 24.19 7.75 -2.52
C PHE A 208 24.41 8.70 -3.72
N LYS A 209 25.62 8.73 -4.29
CA LYS A 209 25.93 9.58 -5.46
C LYS A 209 25.19 9.15 -6.73
N GLU A 210 24.99 7.85 -6.95
CA GLU A 210 24.21 7.34 -8.09
C GLU A 210 22.73 7.73 -7.97
N ALA A 211 22.17 7.70 -6.76
CA ALA A 211 20.81 8.15 -6.48
C ALA A 211 20.63 9.67 -6.70
N VAL A 212 21.65 10.47 -6.35
CA VAL A 212 21.64 11.93 -6.54
C VAL A 212 21.72 12.32 -8.01
N PHE A 213 22.64 11.74 -8.80
CA PHE A 213 22.82 12.12 -10.22
C PHE A 213 21.93 11.35 -11.20
N GLY A 214 21.37 10.21 -10.79
CA GLY A 214 20.80 9.24 -11.72
C GLY A 214 21.88 8.40 -12.38
N VAL A 215 21.50 7.22 -12.87
CA VAL A 215 22.44 6.27 -13.50
C VAL A 215 21.71 5.36 -14.47
N GLU A 216 22.38 4.97 -15.55
CA GLU A 216 21.92 3.90 -16.43
C GLU A 216 22.66 2.60 -16.04
N LYS A 217 21.90 1.58 -15.63
CA LYS A 217 22.43 0.27 -15.19
C LYS A 217 21.74 -0.86 -15.94
N GLU A 218 22.52 -1.80 -16.47
CA GLU A 218 21.99 -3.09 -16.89
C GLU A 218 21.77 -3.99 -15.67
N ILE A 219 20.59 -4.62 -15.57
CA ILE A 219 20.32 -5.69 -14.60
C ILE A 219 20.02 -7.00 -15.32
N GLU A 220 20.33 -8.12 -14.68
CA GLU A 220 19.99 -9.47 -15.13
C GLU A 220 18.83 -10.03 -14.30
N ILE A 221 17.72 -10.39 -14.96
CA ILE A 221 16.53 -10.99 -14.30
C ILE A 221 16.18 -12.36 -14.90
N ARG A 222 15.52 -13.22 -14.10
CA ARG A 222 15.23 -14.64 -14.44
C ARG A 222 13.74 -14.96 -14.52
N ARG A 223 13.04 -14.21 -15.38
CA ARG A 223 11.59 -14.29 -15.59
C ARG A 223 11.14 -15.49 -16.43
N LEU A 224 9.84 -15.76 -16.41
CA LEU A 224 9.18 -16.60 -17.42
C LEU A 224 8.94 -15.78 -18.70
N GLU A 225 9.42 -16.26 -19.84
CA GLU A 225 9.11 -15.71 -21.17
C GLU A 225 8.16 -16.63 -21.93
N SER A 226 7.42 -16.08 -22.89
CA SER A 226 6.61 -16.86 -23.83
C SER A 226 7.47 -17.86 -24.60
N CYS A 227 7.05 -19.12 -24.64
CA CYS A 227 7.83 -20.19 -25.24
C CYS A 227 7.86 -20.06 -26.77
N GLY A 228 8.95 -19.53 -27.32
CA GLY A 228 9.09 -19.20 -28.75
C GLY A 228 9.04 -20.36 -29.74
N THR A 229 8.88 -21.61 -29.28
CA THR A 229 8.54 -22.74 -30.17
C THR A 229 7.04 -22.90 -30.36
N CYS A 230 6.20 -22.53 -29.39
CA CYS A 230 4.73 -22.66 -29.43
C CYS A 230 3.99 -21.33 -29.26
N ASN A 231 4.72 -20.20 -29.20
CA ASN A 231 4.21 -18.84 -29.08
C ASN A 231 3.15 -18.67 -27.97
N GLY A 232 3.40 -19.25 -26.79
CA GLY A 232 2.50 -19.14 -25.63
C GLY A 232 1.32 -20.10 -25.61
N THR A 233 1.08 -20.90 -26.66
CA THR A 233 -0.07 -21.82 -26.74
C THR A 233 0.07 -23.09 -25.89
N GLY A 234 1.30 -23.50 -25.56
CA GLY A 234 1.60 -24.75 -24.87
C GLY A 234 1.50 -26.02 -25.73
N ALA A 235 0.89 -25.94 -26.93
CA ALA A 235 0.73 -27.05 -27.86
C ALA A 235 1.97 -27.26 -28.75
N LYS A 236 2.18 -28.49 -29.24
CA LYS A 236 3.21 -28.80 -30.23
C LYS A 236 2.87 -28.12 -31.57
N PRO A 237 3.81 -27.41 -32.22
CA PRO A 237 3.58 -26.79 -33.52
C PRO A 237 3.03 -27.76 -34.57
N GLY A 238 2.10 -27.27 -35.39
CA GLY A 238 1.38 -28.08 -36.39
C GLY A 238 0.26 -28.97 -35.82
N THR A 239 0.16 -29.14 -34.50
CA THR A 239 -1.00 -29.83 -33.90
C THR A 239 -2.15 -28.84 -33.67
N LYS A 240 -3.39 -29.32 -33.88
CA LYS A 240 -4.61 -28.59 -33.51
C LYS A 240 -5.06 -29.08 -32.14
N SER A 241 -5.58 -28.18 -31.30
CA SER A 241 -6.27 -28.59 -30.08
C SER A 241 -7.61 -29.27 -30.43
N SER A 242 -8.02 -30.23 -29.61
CA SER A 242 -9.32 -30.89 -29.70
C SER A 242 -10.11 -30.67 -28.41
N ARG A 243 -11.43 -30.68 -28.52
CA ARG A 243 -12.33 -30.51 -27.36
C ARG A 243 -12.15 -31.68 -26.40
N CYS A 244 -11.78 -31.40 -25.14
CA CYS A 244 -11.55 -32.44 -24.14
C CYS A 244 -12.84 -33.24 -23.90
N SER A 245 -12.75 -34.57 -24.05
CA SER A 245 -13.88 -35.50 -23.90
C SER A 245 -14.43 -35.51 -22.47
N THR A 246 -13.56 -35.66 -21.47
CA THR A 246 -13.91 -35.82 -20.05
C THR A 246 -14.78 -34.69 -19.47
N CYS A 247 -14.64 -33.46 -20.00
CA CYS A 247 -15.44 -32.30 -19.58
C CYS A 247 -16.28 -31.69 -20.72
N ALA A 248 -16.34 -32.34 -21.88
CA ALA A 248 -16.99 -31.82 -23.09
C ALA A 248 -16.68 -30.32 -23.37
N GLY A 249 -15.44 -29.89 -23.21
CA GLY A 249 -15.02 -28.49 -23.41
C GLY A 249 -15.23 -27.53 -22.24
N GLN A 250 -15.86 -27.95 -21.13
CA GLN A 250 -16.20 -27.06 -20.01
C GLN A 250 -15.02 -26.76 -19.06
N GLY A 251 -13.90 -27.49 -19.19
CA GLY A 251 -12.72 -27.37 -18.33
C GLY A 251 -12.91 -27.85 -16.88
N ARG A 252 -14.14 -28.20 -16.48
CA ARG A 252 -14.52 -28.63 -15.12
C ARG A 252 -15.35 -29.91 -15.18
N VAL A 253 -15.37 -30.64 -14.08
CA VAL A 253 -16.22 -31.81 -13.88
C VAL A 253 -16.97 -31.66 -12.55
N VAL A 254 -18.26 -32.00 -12.54
CA VAL A 254 -19.08 -31.99 -11.32
C VAL A 254 -19.01 -33.37 -10.69
N SER A 255 -18.34 -33.47 -9.54
CA SER A 255 -18.32 -34.69 -8.73
C SER A 255 -19.48 -34.67 -7.75
N GLN A 256 -20.30 -35.71 -7.78
CA GLN A 256 -21.46 -35.88 -6.90
C GLN A 256 -21.12 -36.88 -5.80
N THR A 257 -21.00 -36.40 -4.56
CA THR A 257 -20.75 -37.24 -3.38
C THR A 257 -22.06 -37.40 -2.61
N ARG A 258 -22.57 -38.63 -2.50
CA ARG A 258 -23.72 -38.94 -1.64
C ARG A 258 -23.26 -38.93 -0.18
N THR A 259 -23.87 -38.09 0.64
CA THR A 259 -23.69 -38.05 2.10
C THR A 259 -25.01 -38.46 2.78
N PRO A 260 -25.01 -38.81 4.07
CA PRO A 260 -26.26 -39.10 4.81
C PRO A 260 -27.26 -37.94 4.85
N LEU A 261 -26.81 -36.71 4.56
CA LEU A 261 -27.63 -35.49 4.54
C LEU A 261 -28.07 -35.07 3.12
N GLY A 262 -27.70 -35.82 2.08
CA GLY A 262 -28.09 -35.56 0.68
C GLY A 262 -26.94 -35.67 -0.33
N ILE A 263 -27.21 -35.27 -1.57
CA ILE A 263 -26.23 -35.28 -2.66
C ILE A 263 -25.44 -33.96 -2.64
N PHE A 264 -24.20 -34.01 -2.16
CA PHE A 264 -23.28 -32.87 -2.22
C PHE A 264 -22.61 -32.82 -3.59
N GLN A 265 -22.71 -31.68 -4.28
CA GLN A 265 -22.10 -31.49 -5.60
C GLN A 265 -20.91 -30.53 -5.49
N GLN A 266 -19.72 -31.00 -5.87
CA GLN A 266 -18.51 -30.19 -5.93
C GLN A 266 -17.99 -30.08 -7.36
N THR A 267 -17.70 -28.86 -7.81
CA THR A 267 -17.15 -28.61 -9.15
C THR A 267 -15.63 -28.57 -9.09
N MET A 268 -14.97 -29.59 -9.65
CA MET A 268 -13.52 -29.70 -9.72
C MET A 268 -12.99 -29.27 -11.10
N THR A 269 -11.73 -28.90 -11.20
CA THR A 269 -11.05 -28.76 -12.50
C THR A 269 -10.91 -30.13 -13.16
N CYS A 270 -11.11 -30.19 -14.48
CA CYS A 270 -11.02 -31.45 -15.22
C CYS A 270 -9.54 -31.89 -15.33
N SER A 271 -9.20 -33.01 -14.71
CA SER A 271 -7.82 -33.55 -14.67
C SER A 271 -7.25 -33.86 -16.05
N SER A 272 -8.07 -34.34 -16.99
CA SER A 272 -7.65 -34.64 -18.38
C SER A 272 -7.26 -33.42 -19.22
N CYS A 273 -7.45 -32.20 -18.70
CA CYS A 273 -7.13 -30.96 -19.41
C CYS A 273 -6.66 -29.81 -18.49
N ASN A 274 -6.50 -30.02 -17.18
CA ASN A 274 -6.11 -29.00 -16.20
C ASN A 274 -6.85 -27.66 -16.33
N GLY A 275 -8.16 -27.71 -16.62
CA GLY A 275 -8.99 -26.51 -16.80
C GLY A 275 -9.03 -25.91 -18.21
N THR A 276 -8.27 -26.39 -19.19
CA THR A 276 -8.24 -25.81 -20.56
C THR A 276 -9.51 -26.04 -21.38
N GLY A 277 -10.36 -27.01 -21.02
CA GLY A 277 -11.42 -27.52 -21.90
C GLY A 277 -10.93 -28.21 -23.18
N GLU A 278 -9.63 -28.15 -23.49
CA GLU A 278 -9.04 -28.59 -24.74
C GLU A 278 -7.80 -29.45 -24.50
N THR A 279 -7.71 -30.56 -25.22
CA THR A 279 -6.58 -31.49 -25.18
C THR A 279 -5.74 -31.26 -26.44
N SER A 280 -4.43 -31.10 -26.28
CA SER A 280 -3.46 -30.97 -27.38
C SER A 280 -2.20 -31.75 -27.03
N THR A 281 -1.38 -32.09 -28.02
CA THR A 281 -0.05 -32.66 -27.75
C THR A 281 0.81 -31.56 -27.11
N PRO A 282 1.38 -31.77 -25.90
CA PRO A 282 2.17 -30.73 -25.23
C PRO A 282 3.44 -30.39 -26.02
N CYS A 283 3.85 -29.13 -25.95
CA CYS A 283 5.10 -28.66 -26.54
C CYS A 283 6.32 -29.18 -25.76
N ASN A 284 7.26 -29.84 -26.45
CA ASN A 284 8.44 -30.47 -25.86
C ASN A 284 9.34 -29.55 -25.00
N THR A 285 9.31 -28.23 -25.20
CA THR A 285 10.22 -27.26 -24.54
C THR A 285 9.61 -26.53 -23.35
N CYS A 286 8.30 -26.56 -23.17
CA CYS A 286 7.60 -25.98 -22.01
C CYS A 286 6.62 -26.95 -21.33
N SER A 287 6.60 -28.21 -21.76
CA SER A 287 5.78 -29.31 -21.23
C SER A 287 4.27 -29.01 -21.10
N GLY A 288 3.77 -28.03 -21.85
CA GLY A 288 2.37 -27.61 -21.86
C GLY A 288 2.05 -26.26 -21.17
N ASP A 289 2.95 -25.65 -20.38
CA ASP A 289 2.65 -24.36 -19.71
C ASP A 289 2.68 -23.15 -20.67
N GLY A 290 3.28 -23.32 -21.86
CA GLY A 290 3.40 -22.26 -22.87
C GLY A 290 4.50 -21.23 -22.59
N ARG A 291 5.19 -21.31 -21.44
CA ARG A 291 6.24 -20.39 -21.00
C ARG A 291 7.53 -21.13 -20.65
N VAL A 292 8.66 -20.42 -20.65
CA VAL A 292 9.99 -20.96 -20.31
C VAL A 292 10.74 -19.96 -19.44
N ARG A 293 11.39 -20.42 -18.36
CA ARG A 293 12.26 -19.53 -17.56
C ARG A 293 13.51 -19.19 -18.37
N ARG A 294 13.82 -17.90 -18.49
CA ARG A 294 14.99 -17.39 -19.20
C ARG A 294 15.62 -16.23 -18.44
N THR A 295 16.90 -16.04 -18.72
CA THR A 295 17.67 -14.88 -18.26
C THR A 295 17.55 -13.77 -19.30
N LYS A 296 17.16 -12.56 -18.90
CA LYS A 296 17.16 -11.36 -19.75
C LYS A 296 17.95 -10.25 -19.08
N ARG A 297 18.77 -9.54 -19.87
CA ARG A 297 19.39 -8.28 -19.47
C ARG A 297 18.49 -7.11 -19.88
N ILE A 298 18.30 -6.16 -18.97
CA ILE A 298 17.44 -4.99 -19.15
C ILE A 298 18.24 -3.75 -18.73
N SER A 299 18.35 -2.77 -19.64
CA SER A 299 18.92 -1.46 -19.30
C SER A 299 17.87 -0.60 -18.59
N LEU A 300 18.20 -0.10 -17.41
CA LEU A 300 17.34 0.73 -16.57
C LEU A 300 17.92 2.13 -16.44
N LYS A 301 17.12 3.14 -16.77
CA LYS A 301 17.45 4.55 -16.54
C LYS A 301 16.86 5.01 -15.20
N VAL A 302 17.70 5.05 -14.18
CA VAL A 302 17.33 5.60 -12.86
C VAL A 302 17.37 7.13 -12.94
N PRO A 303 16.25 7.84 -12.66
CA PRO A 303 16.23 9.30 -12.72
C PRO A 303 17.02 9.93 -11.57
N ALA A 304 17.50 11.16 -11.78
CA ALA A 304 18.23 11.91 -10.76
C ALA A 304 17.34 12.31 -9.57
N GLY A 305 17.85 12.15 -8.35
CA GLY A 305 17.19 12.56 -7.12
C GLY A 305 16.26 11.52 -6.47
N VAL A 306 16.24 10.28 -6.99
CA VAL A 306 15.52 9.15 -6.37
C VAL A 306 15.94 8.93 -4.92
N ASP A 307 15.03 8.41 -4.11
CA ASP A 307 15.27 8.11 -2.70
C ASP A 307 15.02 6.63 -2.35
N SER A 308 15.50 6.19 -1.19
CA SER A 308 15.35 4.78 -0.78
C SER A 308 13.88 4.39 -0.65
N GLY A 309 13.52 3.20 -1.15
CA GLY A 309 12.13 2.74 -1.25
C GLY A 309 11.36 3.24 -2.48
N SER A 310 11.96 4.09 -3.32
CA SER A 310 11.38 4.49 -4.61
C SER A 310 11.13 3.26 -5.51
N ARG A 311 10.03 3.28 -6.28
CA ARG A 311 9.64 2.18 -7.17
C ARG A 311 9.65 2.63 -8.62
N LEU A 312 10.49 2.01 -9.45
CA LEU A 312 10.56 2.22 -10.89
C LEU A 312 9.83 1.07 -11.60
N ARG A 313 8.72 1.38 -12.28
CA ARG A 313 7.92 0.42 -13.06
C ARG A 313 8.47 0.32 -14.48
N VAL A 314 8.79 -0.89 -14.94
CA VAL A 314 9.24 -1.18 -16.30
C VAL A 314 8.19 -2.07 -16.97
N GLN A 315 7.54 -1.53 -18.00
CA GLN A 315 6.36 -2.15 -18.60
C GLN A 315 6.71 -3.40 -19.41
N ASN A 316 5.89 -4.45 -19.32
CA ASN A 316 6.00 -5.73 -20.03
C ASN A 316 7.28 -6.55 -19.72
N GLU A 317 8.03 -6.18 -18.67
CA GLU A 317 9.28 -6.86 -18.25
C GLU A 317 9.11 -7.85 -17.08
N GLY A 318 7.90 -8.01 -16.54
CA GLY A 318 7.53 -9.07 -15.60
C GLY A 318 7.33 -10.43 -16.27
N ASN A 319 6.72 -11.40 -15.59
CA ASN A 319 6.56 -12.74 -16.15
C ASN A 319 5.54 -12.76 -17.31
N ALA A 320 5.73 -13.66 -18.27
CA ALA A 320 4.79 -13.86 -19.37
C ALA A 320 3.42 -14.38 -18.88
N GLY A 321 2.36 -13.83 -19.49
CA GLY A 321 0.99 -14.31 -19.32
C GLY A 321 0.79 -15.72 -19.85
N ARG A 322 -0.23 -16.41 -19.34
CA ARG A 322 -0.60 -17.76 -19.79
C ARG A 322 -1.51 -17.67 -21.01
N ARG A 323 -1.34 -18.61 -21.95
CA ARG A 323 -2.19 -18.76 -23.16
C ARG A 323 -2.29 -17.48 -24.01
N GLY A 324 -1.17 -16.77 -24.18
CA GLY A 324 -1.10 -15.54 -24.97
C GLY A 324 -1.61 -14.28 -24.27
N GLY A 325 -1.80 -14.31 -22.94
CA GLY A 325 -1.99 -13.08 -22.17
C GLY A 325 -0.75 -12.18 -22.14
N PRO A 326 -0.93 -10.88 -21.88
CA PRO A 326 0.17 -9.93 -21.79
C PRO A 326 1.14 -10.34 -20.66
N PRO A 327 2.44 -10.04 -20.78
CA PRO A 327 3.35 -10.13 -19.65
C PRO A 327 2.97 -9.11 -18.57
N GLY A 328 3.25 -9.43 -17.31
CA GLY A 328 3.21 -8.46 -16.22
C GLY A 328 4.38 -7.48 -16.30
N ASP A 329 4.51 -6.65 -15.28
CA ASP A 329 5.53 -5.61 -15.21
C ASP A 329 6.67 -5.96 -14.24
N LEU A 330 7.79 -5.28 -14.40
CA LEU A 330 8.92 -5.36 -13.47
C LEU A 330 8.90 -4.12 -12.57
N PHE A 331 8.76 -4.34 -11.27
CA PHE A 331 8.86 -3.30 -10.24
C PHE A 331 10.25 -3.32 -9.60
N VAL A 332 11.07 -2.37 -10.01
CA VAL A 332 12.42 -2.18 -9.48
C VAL A 332 12.32 -1.30 -8.23
N ILE A 333 12.60 -1.88 -7.06
CA ILE A 333 12.66 -1.18 -5.78
C ILE A 333 14.09 -0.66 -5.61
N LEU A 334 14.25 0.65 -5.35
CA LEU A 334 15.56 1.28 -5.21
C LEU A 334 15.96 1.32 -3.74
N GLU A 335 17.10 0.73 -3.40
CA GLU A 335 17.69 0.78 -2.05
C GLU A 335 18.97 1.63 -2.10
N VAL A 336 18.99 2.74 -1.37
CA VAL A 336 20.13 3.68 -1.40
C VAL A 336 21.04 3.45 -0.20
N ILE A 337 22.31 3.09 -0.45
CA ILE A 337 23.36 2.99 0.56
C ILE A 337 23.67 4.42 1.06
N PRO A 338 23.57 4.70 2.37
CA PRO A 338 23.89 6.01 2.93
C PRO A 338 25.40 6.29 2.90
N ASP A 339 25.77 7.53 2.60
CA ASP A 339 27.17 8.00 2.64
C ASP A 339 27.56 8.37 4.09
N PRO A 340 28.78 8.02 4.57
CA PRO A 340 29.19 8.28 5.94
C PRO A 340 29.45 9.76 6.25
N VAL A 341 29.66 10.60 5.22
CA VAL A 341 29.96 12.03 5.33
C VAL A 341 28.75 12.88 4.94
N LEU A 342 28.03 12.49 3.89
CA LEU A 342 26.91 13.23 3.32
C LEU A 342 25.57 12.58 3.69
N LYS A 343 24.81 13.20 4.59
CA LYS A 343 23.48 12.72 4.99
C LYS A 343 22.40 13.45 4.21
N ARG A 344 21.45 12.71 3.65
CA ARG A 344 20.28 13.28 2.97
C ARG A 344 19.28 13.84 3.99
N ASP A 345 18.63 14.94 3.62
CA ASP A 345 17.53 15.56 4.35
C ASP A 345 16.52 16.11 3.31
N ASP A 346 15.57 15.28 2.88
CA ASP A 346 14.70 15.46 1.71
C ASP A 346 15.45 15.83 0.40
N THR A 347 15.47 17.12 0.04
CA THR A 347 16.23 17.65 -1.11
C THR A 347 17.57 18.25 -0.73
N ASN A 348 17.82 18.43 0.57
CA ASN A 348 19.02 19.02 1.12
C ASN A 348 20.03 17.94 1.51
N ILE A 349 21.25 18.38 1.79
CA ILE A 349 22.34 17.50 2.24
C ILE A 349 22.98 18.09 3.50
N LEU A 350 22.92 17.34 4.60
CA LEU A 350 23.58 17.66 5.86
C LEU A 350 25.02 17.15 5.80
N CYS A 351 25.99 18.03 6.07
CA CYS A 351 27.40 17.69 6.20
C CYS A 351 27.96 18.33 7.48
N THR A 352 28.81 17.63 8.22
CA THR A 352 29.54 18.22 9.36
C THR A 352 30.95 18.59 8.93
N CYS A 353 31.31 19.87 9.04
CA CYS A 353 32.67 20.35 8.78
C CYS A 353 33.39 20.56 10.13
N LYS A 354 34.57 19.96 10.28
CA LYS A 354 35.45 20.13 11.44
C LYS A 354 36.39 21.31 11.20
N VAL A 355 36.49 22.22 12.17
CA VAL A 355 37.20 23.50 12.03
C VAL A 355 38.00 23.77 13.30
N SER A 356 39.21 24.32 13.18
CA SER A 356 40.00 24.73 14.36
C SER A 356 39.30 25.86 15.12
N TYR A 357 39.51 25.95 16.44
CA TYR A 357 39.08 27.11 17.21
C TYR A 357 39.72 28.42 16.70
N ILE A 358 40.96 28.37 16.17
CA ILE A 358 41.65 29.51 15.57
C ILE A 358 40.95 29.95 14.27
N ASP A 359 40.68 28.99 13.38
CA ASP A 359 39.98 29.21 12.11
C ASP A 359 38.56 29.77 12.32
N ALA A 360 37.86 29.31 13.36
CA ALA A 360 36.52 29.79 13.70
C ALA A 360 36.53 31.24 14.23
N ILE A 361 37.59 31.64 14.94
CA ILE A 361 37.79 33.02 15.42
C ILE A 361 38.16 33.95 14.26
N LEU A 362 39.21 33.62 13.49
CA LEU A 362 39.77 34.48 12.45
C LEU A 362 38.96 34.47 11.14
N GLY A 363 38.18 33.41 10.90
CA GLY A 363 37.59 33.12 9.59
C GLY A 363 38.61 32.41 8.69
N THR A 364 38.13 31.50 7.84
CA THR A 364 38.98 30.65 7.01
C THR A 364 38.27 30.27 5.70
N THR A 365 38.94 29.52 4.82
CA THR A 365 38.30 28.89 3.65
C THR A 365 38.68 27.42 3.61
N THR A 366 37.69 26.55 3.79
CA THR A 366 37.89 25.10 3.99
C THR A 366 37.24 24.31 2.86
N LYS A 367 37.94 23.30 2.33
CA LYS A 367 37.38 22.41 1.30
C LYS A 367 36.41 21.42 1.91
N VAL A 368 35.13 21.57 1.56
CA VAL A 368 34.03 20.72 2.03
C VAL A 368 33.65 19.73 0.92
N PRO A 369 33.48 18.44 1.23
CA PRO A 369 32.94 17.48 0.27
C PRO A 369 31.48 17.83 -0.04
N THR A 370 31.16 17.91 -1.33
CA THR A 370 29.79 17.99 -1.85
C THR A 370 29.53 16.79 -2.76
N VAL A 371 28.29 16.56 -3.15
CA VAL A 371 27.96 15.53 -4.15
C VAL A 371 28.67 15.78 -5.50
N ASP A 372 28.90 17.04 -5.86
CA ASP A 372 29.57 17.44 -7.11
C ASP A 372 31.11 17.35 -7.03
N GLY A 373 31.68 16.99 -5.87
CA GLY A 373 33.12 17.03 -5.59
C GLY A 373 33.48 17.99 -4.44
N MET A 374 34.78 18.28 -4.27
CA MET A 374 35.25 19.20 -3.24
C MET A 374 35.00 20.65 -3.65
N VAL A 375 34.41 21.46 -2.77
CA VAL A 375 34.12 22.88 -3.00
C VAL A 375 34.65 23.71 -1.82
N ASP A 376 35.23 24.87 -2.11
CA ASP A 376 35.70 25.81 -1.10
C ASP A 376 34.53 26.50 -0.38
N LEU A 377 34.40 26.28 0.94
CA LEU A 377 33.47 26.97 1.81
C LEU A 377 34.19 28.09 2.57
N LYS A 378 33.75 29.34 2.38
CA LYS A 378 34.21 30.47 3.17
C LYS A 378 33.51 30.49 4.53
N ILE A 379 34.28 30.44 5.60
CA ILE A 379 33.81 30.47 6.99
C ILE A 379 34.09 31.88 7.55
N PRO A 380 33.07 32.63 8.01
CA PRO A 380 33.28 33.98 8.52
C PRO A 380 34.00 34.00 9.87
N ALA A 381 34.66 35.12 10.20
CA ALA A 381 35.24 35.35 11.51
C ALA A 381 34.17 35.33 12.62
N GLY A 382 34.51 34.81 13.80
CA GLY A 382 33.59 34.67 14.92
C GLY A 382 32.51 33.59 14.75
N THR A 383 32.71 32.61 13.85
CA THR A 383 31.76 31.52 13.61
C THR A 383 31.53 30.69 14.89
N GLN A 384 30.27 30.56 15.30
CA GLN A 384 29.91 29.88 16.55
C GLN A 384 29.83 28.35 16.39
N PRO A 385 30.26 27.57 17.41
CA PRO A 385 30.13 26.11 17.38
C PRO A 385 28.69 25.67 17.16
N GLY A 386 28.47 24.81 16.16
CA GLY A 386 27.16 24.29 15.80
C GLY A 386 26.38 25.14 14.79
N SER A 387 26.88 26.31 14.35
CA SER A 387 26.25 27.11 13.30
C SER A 387 26.15 26.34 11.97
N THR A 388 25.07 26.55 11.22
CA THR A 388 24.87 25.94 9.90
C THR A 388 25.10 26.98 8.80
N LEU A 389 26.08 26.73 7.93
CA LEU A 389 26.35 27.53 6.73
C LEU A 389 25.66 26.88 5.52
N VAL A 390 25.03 27.69 4.67
CA VAL A 390 24.21 27.20 3.54
C VAL A 390 24.96 27.35 2.22
N MET A 391 25.17 26.25 1.51
CA MET A 391 25.72 26.20 0.15
C MET A 391 24.59 26.01 -0.86
N ALA A 392 24.15 27.12 -1.47
CA ALA A 392 23.00 27.14 -2.36
C ALA A 392 23.17 26.21 -3.59
N ARG A 393 22.08 25.52 -3.97
CA ARG A 393 21.97 24.60 -5.12
C ARG A 393 22.93 23.39 -5.10
N LYS A 394 23.58 23.09 -3.95
CA LYS A 394 24.52 21.95 -3.79
C LYS A 394 23.89 20.67 -3.22
N GLY A 395 22.59 20.69 -2.96
CA GLY A 395 21.82 19.52 -2.54
C GLY A 395 21.40 18.60 -3.71
N VAL A 396 20.36 17.82 -3.47
CA VAL A 396 19.80 16.81 -4.39
C VAL A 396 18.87 17.47 -5.40
N PRO A 397 18.88 17.09 -6.70
CA PRO A 397 17.86 17.52 -7.66
C PRO A 397 16.47 16.98 -7.30
N ARG A 398 15.42 17.74 -7.62
CA ARG A 398 14.04 17.27 -7.48
C ARG A 398 13.67 16.33 -8.63
N LEU A 399 12.94 15.27 -8.30
CA LEU A 399 12.38 14.35 -9.29
C LEU A 399 11.64 15.11 -10.40
N ASN A 400 11.87 14.69 -11.65
CA ASN A 400 11.37 15.32 -12.88
C ASN A 400 11.79 16.80 -13.10
N LYS A 401 12.64 17.39 -12.25
CA LYS A 401 13.11 18.79 -12.34
C LYS A 401 14.60 18.90 -11.97
N SER A 402 15.47 18.32 -12.80
CA SER A 402 16.94 18.34 -12.65
C SER A 402 17.52 19.75 -12.37
N ASN A 403 16.99 20.80 -13.02
CA ASN A 403 17.42 22.18 -12.83
C ASN A 403 17.07 22.77 -11.43
N MET A 404 16.21 22.11 -10.65
CA MET A 404 15.87 22.51 -9.28
C MET A 404 16.55 21.58 -8.27
N ARG A 405 17.68 22.00 -7.72
CA ARG A 405 18.38 21.33 -6.62
C ARG A 405 18.04 22.00 -5.28
N GLY A 406 18.01 21.21 -4.21
CA GLY A 406 18.08 21.74 -2.84
C GLY A 406 19.48 22.26 -2.49
N ASP A 407 19.70 22.52 -1.20
CA ASP A 407 20.92 23.15 -0.70
C ASP A 407 21.77 22.17 0.15
N GLN A 408 23.08 22.43 0.27
CA GLN A 408 23.92 21.70 1.20
C GLN A 408 24.09 22.53 2.48
N LEU A 409 23.71 21.95 3.61
CA LEU A 409 23.72 22.54 4.94
C LEU A 409 24.95 22.03 5.68
N VAL A 410 25.94 22.90 5.87
CA VAL A 410 27.22 22.56 6.48
C VAL A 410 27.22 23.01 7.94
N ARG A 411 27.06 22.06 8.86
CA ARG A 411 27.15 22.31 10.29
C ARG A 411 28.61 22.39 10.71
N VAL A 412 29.01 23.54 11.27
CA VAL A 412 30.37 23.78 11.74
C VAL A 412 30.55 23.16 13.13
N GLN A 413 31.46 22.19 13.24
CA GLN A 413 31.92 21.62 14.51
C GLN A 413 33.32 22.16 14.81
N VAL A 414 33.41 23.07 15.77
CA VAL A 414 34.70 23.60 16.24
C VAL A 414 35.38 22.55 17.12
N GLU A 415 36.59 22.15 16.76
CA GLU A 415 37.40 21.21 17.54
C GLU A 415 38.39 21.97 18.42
N ILE A 416 38.21 21.86 19.74
CA ILE A 416 39.11 22.42 20.75
C ILE A 416 40.11 21.33 21.16
N PRO A 417 41.43 21.57 21.10
CA PRO A 417 42.43 20.57 21.42
C PRO A 417 42.42 20.21 22.92
N LYS A 418 42.48 18.91 23.23
CA LYS A 418 42.48 18.39 24.62
C LYS A 418 43.84 18.51 25.34
N ARG A 419 44.89 18.89 24.61
CA ARG A 419 46.26 19.08 25.08
C ARG A 419 46.86 20.24 24.30
N LEU A 420 47.68 21.04 24.97
CA LEU A 420 48.39 22.20 24.41
C LEU A 420 49.88 22.05 24.75
N SER A 421 50.75 22.54 23.87
CA SER A 421 52.16 22.74 24.19
C SER A 421 52.35 23.88 25.20
N ALA A 422 53.56 23.98 25.76
CA ALA A 422 53.89 25.04 26.72
C ALA A 422 53.79 26.44 26.12
N ASP A 423 54.01 26.60 24.81
CA ASP A 423 54.01 27.89 24.13
C ASP A 423 52.63 28.28 23.62
N GLU A 424 51.84 27.34 23.08
CA GLU A 424 50.41 27.57 22.81
C GLU A 424 49.66 27.97 24.09
N ARG A 425 50.01 27.36 25.23
CA ARG A 425 49.40 27.69 26.52
C ARG A 425 49.66 29.15 26.91
N LYS A 426 50.90 29.64 26.81
CA LYS A 426 51.25 31.05 27.11
C LYS A 426 50.42 32.01 26.27
N LEU A 427 50.36 31.78 24.95
CA LEU A 427 49.61 32.60 24.01
C LEU A 427 48.09 32.65 24.33
N ILE A 428 47.53 31.53 24.80
CA ILE A 428 46.13 31.47 25.23
C ILE A 428 45.91 32.17 26.59
N GLU A 429 46.88 32.11 27.51
CA GLU A 429 46.85 32.82 28.78
C GLU A 429 46.96 34.35 28.58
N GLU A 430 47.86 34.82 27.70
CA GLU A 430 47.97 36.22 27.26
C GLU A 430 46.65 36.73 26.62
N LEU A 431 46.06 35.94 25.71
CA LEU A 431 44.79 36.26 25.08
C LEU A 431 43.62 36.27 26.09
N ALA A 432 43.66 35.40 27.10
CA ALA A 432 42.67 35.40 28.17
C ALA A 432 42.75 36.68 29.01
N ASP A 433 43.94 37.17 29.36
CA ASP A 433 44.10 38.41 30.14
C ASP A 433 43.70 39.66 29.35
N LEU A 434 44.01 39.71 28.05
CA LEU A 434 43.48 40.74 27.14
C LEU A 434 41.94 40.72 27.04
N SER A 435 41.29 39.56 27.20
CA SER A 435 39.83 39.47 27.21
C SER A 435 39.21 39.95 28.53
N LYS A 436 39.82 39.61 29.68
CA LYS A 436 39.41 40.10 31.02
C LYS A 436 39.44 41.63 31.09
N GLY A 437 40.50 42.24 30.54
CA GLY A 437 40.65 43.70 30.47
C GLY A 437 39.55 44.39 29.67
N LYS A 438 38.98 43.75 28.64
CA LYS A 438 37.86 44.30 27.86
C LYS A 438 36.53 44.19 28.60
N THR A 439 36.24 43.05 29.25
CA THR A 439 34.97 42.86 29.97
C THR A 439 34.77 43.85 31.12
N ALA A 440 35.85 44.35 31.74
CA ALA A 440 35.77 45.39 32.77
C ALA A 440 35.37 46.78 32.24
N THR A 441 35.47 47.02 30.92
CA THR A 441 35.20 48.33 30.29
C THR A 441 33.81 48.40 29.65
N THR A 442 33.19 47.26 29.34
CA THR A 442 31.87 47.18 28.66
C THR A 442 30.69 47.10 29.64
N SER A 443 30.94 47.11 30.96
CA SER A 443 29.92 47.02 32.02
C SER A 443 29.55 48.39 32.62
N ARG A 444 29.29 49.39 31.77
CA ARG A 444 28.93 50.77 32.15
C ARG A 444 27.92 51.37 31.19
#